data_AF-A0A6G2TXL8-F1
#
_entry.id   AF-A0A6G2TXL8-F1
#
_cell.length_a   1.000
_cell.length_b   1.000
_cell.length_c   1.000
_cell.angle_alpha   90.00
_cell.angle_beta   90.00
_cell.angle_gamma   90.00
#
_symmetry.space_group_name_H-M   'P 1'
#
loop_
_entity.id
_entity.type
_entity.pdbx_description
1 polymer ?
#
loop_
_entity_poly.entity_id
_entity_poly.type
_entity_poly.pdbx_seq_one_letter_code
_entity_poly.pdbx_strand_id
1 'polypeptide(L)' 'MHLNYGKPKGTMAPEPLVTPPMTDPEPVPHCDVCGALAEQRSSARRAHDMSRVSDLNIEIRRHPHEGR' A
#
# COMPACT_ATOMS: atom_id res chain seq x y z
N MET A 1 53.61 6.56 -18.87
CA MET A 1 52.32 7.10 -18.36
C MET A 1 51.60 5.97 -17.67
N HIS A 2 51.61 5.95 -16.33
CA HIS A 2 50.95 4.90 -15.55
C HIS A 2 49.51 5.32 -15.24
N LEU A 3 48.52 4.63 -15.83
CA LEU A 3 47.12 4.78 -15.43
C LEU A 3 46.82 3.77 -14.33
N ASN A 4 46.62 4.29 -13.11
CA ASN A 4 46.17 3.54 -11.95
C ASN A 4 44.69 3.19 -12.11
N TYR A 5 44.38 1.90 -12.29
CA TYR A 5 43.00 1.41 -12.22
C TYR A 5 42.58 1.25 -10.76
N GLY A 6 41.89 2.27 -10.24
CA GLY A 6 41.16 2.18 -8.97
C GLY A 6 40.02 1.17 -9.09
N LYS A 7 40.07 0.13 -8.25
CA LYS A 7 39.07 -0.93 -8.07
C LYS A 7 37.63 -0.35 -7.97
N PRO A 8 36.68 -0.66 -8.88
CA PRO A 8 35.31 -0.23 -8.70
C PRO A 8 34.71 -1.00 -7.50
N LYS A 9 34.28 -0.25 -6.50
CA LYS A 9 33.48 -0.78 -5.38
C LYS A 9 32.11 -1.08 -5.96
N GLY A 10 31.74 -2.36 -6.07
CA GLY A 10 30.46 -2.77 -6.63
C GLY A 10 29.30 -2.17 -5.84
N THR A 11 28.60 -1.21 -6.44
CA THR A 11 27.26 -0.80 -6.03
C THR A 11 26.28 -1.82 -6.62
N MET A 12 26.07 -2.94 -5.93
CA MET A 12 24.83 -3.68 -6.16
C MET A 12 23.69 -2.77 -5.70
N ALA A 13 22.85 -2.36 -6.63
CA ALA A 13 21.55 -1.80 -6.28
C ALA A 13 20.89 -2.74 -5.27
N PRO A 14 20.29 -2.24 -4.18
CA PRO A 14 19.63 -3.11 -3.22
C PRO A 14 18.61 -3.96 -3.98
N GLU A 15 18.57 -5.25 -3.67
CA GLU A 15 17.55 -6.14 -4.21
C GLU A 15 16.18 -5.48 -3.97
N PRO A 16 15.27 -5.49 -4.97
CA PRO A 16 13.97 -4.88 -4.80
C PRO A 16 13.31 -5.52 -3.58
N LEU A 17 13.08 -4.71 -2.55
CA LEU A 17 12.37 -5.14 -1.35
C LEU A 17 10.98 -5.61 -1.79
N VAL A 18 10.77 -6.92 -1.82
CA VAL A 18 9.44 -7.50 -2.02
C VAL A 18 8.69 -7.24 -0.73
N THR A 19 7.84 -6.21 -0.73
CA THR A 19 6.94 -5.97 0.40
C THR A 19 5.88 -7.07 0.42
N PRO A 20 5.64 -7.70 1.58
CA PRO A 20 4.56 -8.68 1.69
C PRO A 20 3.22 -8.01 1.32
N PRO A 21 2.27 -8.78 0.74
CA PRO A 21 0.97 -8.23 0.40
C PRO A 21 0.33 -7.65 1.66
N MET A 22 0.07 -6.34 1.63
CA MET A 22 -0.53 -5.65 2.76
C MET A 22 -1.95 -6.16 2.96
N THR A 23 -2.26 -6.64 4.17
CA THR A 23 -3.62 -7.01 4.55
C THR A 23 -4.55 -5.81 4.36
N ASP A 24 -5.76 -6.09 3.91
CA ASP A 24 -6.77 -5.05 3.75
C ASP A 24 -7.08 -4.40 5.11
N PRO A 25 -7.24 -3.08 5.16
CA PRO A 25 -7.58 -2.40 6.40
C PRO A 25 -8.96 -2.82 6.89
N GLU A 26 -9.09 -3.00 8.20
CA GLU A 26 -10.39 -3.15 8.84
C GLU A 26 -11.06 -1.79 9.00
N PRO A 27 -12.37 -1.68 8.75
CA PRO A 27 -13.11 -0.46 9.05
C PRO A 27 -13.13 -0.22 10.56
N VAL A 28 -12.96 1.03 10.99
CA VAL A 28 -13.05 1.37 12.41
C VAL A 28 -14.50 1.21 12.90
N PRO A 29 -14.73 0.51 14.04
CA PRO A 29 -16.05 0.35 14.61
C PRO A 29 -16.72 1.70 14.88
N HIS A 30 -18.02 1.80 14.64
CA HIS A 30 -18.81 3.02 14.87
C HIS A 30 -18.43 4.24 14.00
N CYS A 31 -17.62 4.04 12.96
CA CYS A 31 -17.42 5.04 11.93
C CYS A 31 -18.26 4.69 10.68
N ASP A 32 -19.29 5.49 10.43
CA ASP A 32 -20.18 5.30 9.29
C ASP A 32 -19.44 5.36 7.95
N VAL A 33 -18.42 6.23 7.84
CA VAL A 33 -17.59 6.36 6.63
C VAL A 33 -16.79 5.08 6.37
N CYS A 34 -16.10 4.55 7.39
CA CYS A 34 -15.34 3.31 7.25
C CYS A 34 -16.25 2.11 6.95
N GLY A 35 -17.44 2.06 7.56
CA GLY A 35 -18.46 1.05 7.23
C GLY A 35 -18.87 1.11 5.76
N ALA A 36 -19.24 2.29 5.27
CA ALA A 36 -19.64 2.49 3.87
C ALA A 36 -18.50 2.17 2.89
N LEU A 37 -17.26 2.54 3.20
CA LEU A 37 -16.10 2.19 2.37
C LEU A 37 -15.84 0.67 2.33
N ALA A 38 -16.07 -0.04 3.44
CA ALA A 38 -15.94 -1.50 3.49
C ALA A 38 -17.02 -2.22 2.66
N GLU A 39 -18.26 -1.71 2.64
CA GLU A 39 -19.33 -2.21 1.78
C GLU A 39 -19.03 -1.96 0.29
N GLN A 40 -18.58 -0.76 -0.05
CA GLN A 40 -18.13 -0.43 -1.41
C GLN A 40 -16.98 -1.34 -1.84
N ARG A 41 -16.04 -1.63 -0.94
CA ARG A 41 -14.90 -2.52 -1.23
C ARG A 41 -15.37 -3.94 -1.51
N SER A 42 -16.31 -4.43 -0.71
CA SER A 42 -16.93 -5.75 -0.91
C SER A 42 -17.62 -5.84 -2.28
N SER A 43 -18.29 -4.76 -2.69
CA SER A 43 -18.95 -4.68 -3.99
C SER A 43 -17.94 -4.64 -5.15
N ALA A 44 -16.87 -3.85 -5.02
CA ALA A 44 -15.80 -3.78 -6.01
C ALA A 44 -15.08 -5.15 -6.19
N ARG A 45 -14.87 -5.89 -5.10
CA ARG A 45 -14.35 -7.27 -5.18
C ARG A 45 -15.24 -8.20 -5.97
N ARG A 46 -16.56 -8.15 -5.74
CA ARG A 46 -17.54 -8.97 -6.48
C ARG A 46 -17.56 -8.61 -7.97
N ALA A 47 -17.29 -7.36 -8.30
CA ALA A 47 -17.14 -6.88 -9.67
C ALA A 47 -15.75 -7.14 -10.29
N HIS A 48 -14.81 -7.76 -9.57
CA HIS A 48 -13.41 -7.94 -9.96
C HIS A 48 -12.66 -6.62 -10.26
N ASP A 49 -13.15 -5.49 -9.73
CA ASP A 49 -12.51 -4.18 -9.86
C ASP A 49 -11.45 -4.00 -8.75
N MET A 50 -10.30 -4.63 -8.94
CA MET A 50 -9.21 -4.60 -7.96
C MET A 50 -8.54 -3.22 -7.84
N SER A 51 -8.65 -2.37 -8.88
CA SER A 51 -8.19 -0.98 -8.79
C SER A 51 -9.02 -0.22 -7.76
N ARG A 52 -10.35 -0.34 -7.86
CA ARG A 52 -11.25 0.31 -6.92
C ARG A 52 -11.12 -0.24 -5.50
N VAL A 53 -10.87 -1.54 -5.35
CA VAL A 53 -10.55 -2.17 -4.04
C VAL A 53 -9.32 -1.52 -3.42
N SER A 54 -8.27 -1.29 -4.21
CA SER A 54 -7.04 -0.65 -3.74
C SER A 54 -7.28 0.79 -3.29
N ASP A 55 -8.04 1.58 -4.07
CA ASP A 55 -8.37 2.95 -3.70
C ASP A 55 -9.16 3.00 -2.38
N LEU A 56 -10.18 2.16 -2.24
CA LEU A 56 -10.99 2.08 -1.02
C LEU A 56 -10.17 1.64 0.20
N ASN A 57 -9.18 0.77 0.01
CA ASN A 57 -8.23 0.43 1.07
C ASN A 57 -7.37 1.64 1.49
N ILE A 58 -6.96 2.49 0.55
CA ILE A 58 -6.22 3.71 0.88
C ILE A 58 -7.11 4.69 1.63
N GLU A 59 -8.36 4.88 1.19
CA GLU A 59 -9.33 5.75 1.85
C GLU A 59 -9.61 5.32 3.29
N ILE A 60 -9.87 4.03 3.55
CA ILE A 60 -10.08 3.52 4.91
C ILE A 60 -8.85 3.78 5.80
N ARG A 61 -7.63 3.63 5.27
CA ARG A 61 -6.40 3.89 6.04
C ARG A 61 -6.15 5.36 6.32
N ARG A 62 -6.57 6.23 5.40
CA ARG A 62 -6.35 7.68 5.49
C ARG A 62 -7.48 8.41 6.19
N HIS A 63 -8.62 7.76 6.38
CA HIS A 63 -9.78 8.41 6.97
C HIS A 63 -9.45 8.86 8.41
N PRO A 64 -9.44 10.18 8.68
CA PRO A 64 -9.17 10.67 10.01
C PRO A 64 -10.37 10.37 10.91
N HIS A 65 -10.14 9.60 11.96
CA HIS A 65 -11.06 9.46 13.07
C HIS A 65 -10.66 10.50 14.10
N GLU A 66 -11.45 11.56 14.29
CA GLU A 66 -11.16 12.55 15.32
C GLU A 66 -11.02 11.84 16.67
N GLY A 67 -9.79 11.85 17.21
CA GLY A 67 -9.43 11.05 18.38
C GLY A 67 -7.95 10.79 18.68
N ARG A 68 -6.97 11.44 18.02
CA ARG A 68 -5.73 11.99 18.65
C ARG A 68 -4.87 12.78 17.65
#